data_AF-A0A2G5ZCZ8-F1
#
_entry.id   AF-A0A2G5ZCZ8-F1
#
_cell.length_a   1.000
_cell.length_b   1.000
_cell.length_c   1.000
_cell.angle_alpha   90.00
_cell.angle_beta   90.00
_cell.angle_gamma   90.00
#
_symmetry.space_group_name_H-M   'P 1'
#
loop_
_entity.id
_entity.type
_entity.pdbx_description
1 polymer ?
#
loop_
_entity_poly.entity_id
_entity_poly.type
_entity_poly.pdbx_seq_one_letter_code
_entity_poly.pdbx_strand_id
1 'polypeptide(L)' 'NNKTKVMKRNAYGFRRFDHFRAKILLNIQYKEIGVHLG' A
#
# COMPACT_ATOMS: atom_id res chain seq x y z
N ASN A 1 -11.80 -9.47 11.45
CA ASN A 1 -10.61 -8.60 11.28
C ASN A 1 -10.97 -7.36 10.46
N ASN A 2 -10.98 -6.18 11.10
CA ASN A 2 -11.46 -4.93 10.50
C ASN A 2 -10.49 -4.34 9.45
N LYS A 3 -9.17 -4.53 9.65
CA LYS A 3 -8.12 -3.96 8.78
C LYS A 3 -8.13 -4.57 7.39
N THR A 4 -8.32 -5.89 7.29
CA THR A 4 -8.44 -6.57 6.00
C THR A 4 -9.67 -6.10 5.21
N LYS A 5 -10.80 -5.83 5.89
CA LYS A 5 -12.01 -5.27 5.25
C LYS A 5 -11.78 -3.84 4.76
N VAL A 6 -11.05 -3.02 5.51
CA VAL A 6 -10.69 -1.66 5.09
C VAL A 6 -9.75 -1.71 3.89
N MET A 7 -8.72 -2.56 3.90
CA MET A 7 -7.82 -2.73 2.74
C MET A 7 -8.57 -3.17 1.47
N LYS A 8 -9.46 -4.16 1.57
CA LYS A 8 -10.25 -4.60 0.40
C LYS A 8 -11.14 -3.49 -0.16
N ARG A 9 -11.70 -2.62 0.70
CA ARG A 9 -12.47 -1.43 0.31
C ARG A 9 -11.62 -0.29 -0.26
N ASN A 10 -10.30 -0.30 -0.08
CA ASN A 10 -9.42 0.72 -0.67
C ASN A 10 -8.72 0.21 -1.94
N ALA A 11 -8.91 -1.07 -2.29
CA ALA A 11 -8.30 -1.70 -3.45
C ALA A 11 -9.08 -1.49 -4.76
N TYR A 12 -10.02 -0.53 -4.82
CA TYR A 12 -10.75 -0.23 -6.05
C TYR A 12 -9.79 0.23 -7.15
N GLY A 13 -9.97 -0.29 -8.36
CA GLY A 13 -9.09 -0.02 -9.51
C GLY A 13 -7.84 -0.93 -9.60
N PHE A 14 -7.58 -1.79 -8.61
CA PHE A 14 -6.53 -2.79 -8.70
C PHE A 14 -7.08 -4.10 -9.25
N ARG A 15 -6.50 -4.58 -10.37
CA ARG A 15 -6.88 -5.84 -11.00
C ARG A 15 -6.66 -7.07 -10.10
N ARG A 16 -5.70 -6.98 -9.16
CA ARG A 16 -5.41 -8.00 -8.14
C ARG A 16 -5.12 -7.35 -6.79
N PHE A 17 -5.66 -7.92 -5.71
CA PHE A 17 -5.43 -7.44 -4.35
C PHE A 17 -3.94 -7.47 -3.96
N ASP A 18 -3.17 -8.41 -4.50
CA ASP A 18 -1.75 -8.55 -4.22
C ASP A 18 -0.94 -7.33 -4.70
N HIS A 19 -1.32 -6.73 -5.84
CA HIS A 19 -0.69 -5.50 -6.32
C HIS A 19 -0.96 -4.31 -5.40
N PHE A 20 -2.20 -4.19 -4.91
CA PHE A 20 -2.56 -3.17 -3.93
C PHE A 20 -1.73 -3.32 -2.65
N ARG A 21 -1.58 -4.56 -2.18
CA ARG A 21 -0.80 -4.88 -0.98
C ARG A 21 0.69 -4.61 -1.16
N ALA A 22 1.26 -4.98 -2.30
CA ALA A 22 2.65 -4.68 -2.65
C ALA A 22 2.92 -3.17 -2.71
N LYS A 23 1.99 -2.38 -3.29
CA LYS A 23 2.10 -0.91 -3.31
C LYS A 23 2.15 -0.30 -1.91
N ILE A 24 1.29 -0.75 -1.00
CA ILE A 24 1.30 -0.29 0.39
C ILE A 24 2.62 -0.63 1.08
N LEU A 25 3.11 -1.86 0.91
CA LEU A 25 4.37 -2.31 1.52
C LEU A 25 5.57 -1.50 1.02
N LEU A 26 5.66 -1.27 -0.29
CA LEU A 26 6.70 -0.41 -0.87
C LEU A 26 6.61 1.02 -0.33
N ASN A 27 5.40 1.58 -0.23
CA ASN A 27 5.24 2.94 0.31
C ASN A 27 5.69 3.03 1.78
N ILE A 28 5.41 2.00 2.59
CA ILE A 28 5.89 1.92 3.98
C ILE A 28 7.42 1.78 4.03
N GLN A 29 7.98 0.88 3.22
CA GLN A 29 9.41 0.56 3.25
C GLN A 29 10.28 1.72 2.77
N TYR A 30 9.82 2.46 1.76
CA TYR A 30 10.56 3.56 1.14
C TYR A 30 10.07 4.94 1.61
N LYS A 31 9.24 5.00 2.67
CA LYS A 31 8.66 6.25 3.20
C LYS A 31 9.71 7.31 3.54
N GLU A 32 10.85 6.86 4.05
CA GLU A 32 11.95 7.71 4.55
C GLU A 32 12.99 8.04 3.47
N ILE A 33 12.96 7.34 2.33
CA ILE A 33 14.00 7.48 1.29
C ILE A 33 13.80 8.78 0.50
N GLY A 34 12.56 9.26 0.36
CA GLY A 34 12.27 10.57 -0.24
C GLY A 34 12.58 11.77 0.67
N VAL A 35 12.80 11.54 1.97
CA VAL A 35 13.08 12.61 2.95
C VAL A 35 14.57 12.96 3.00
N HIS A 36 15.45 12.02 2.67
CA HIS A 36 16.91 12.18 2.75
C HIS A 36 17.58 12.54 1.41
N LEU A 37 16.81 12.69 0.33
CA LEU A 37 17.28 13.08 -1.01
C LEU A 37 17.11 14.60 -1.27
N GLY A 38 17.21 15.42 -0.23
CA GLY A 38 17.11 16.89 -0.27
C GLY A 38 18.30 17.57 0.35
#